data_AF-A0A8I1LLG3-F1
#
_entry.id   AF-A0A8I1LLG3-F1
#
_cell.length_a   1.000
_cell.length_b   1.000
_cell.length_c   1.000
_cell.angle_alpha   90.00
_cell.angle_beta   90.00
_cell.angle_gamma   90.00
#
_symmetry.space_group_name_H-M   'P 1'
#
loop_
_entity.id
_entity.type
_entity.pdbx_description
1 polymer ?
#
loop_
_entity_poly.entity_id
_entity_poly.type
_entity_poly.pdbx_seq_one_letter_code
_entity_poly.pdbx_strand_id
1 'polypeptide(L)' 'VERFNGRIEDVLQSHRFRSGEDLEQTILRYVRLYNGQLPQSVLKSRTPIDALKEWHKQKPELFRKRPYNHTGCDN' A
#
# COMPACT_ATOMS: atom_id res chain seq x y z
N VAL A 1 8.45 -1.86 -6.13
CA VAL A 1 7.49 -1.10 -6.95
C VAL A 1 6.74 -2.03 -7.90
N GLU A 2 7.42 -2.92 -8.62
CA GLU A 2 6.80 -3.81 -9.61
C GLU A 2 5.65 -4.69 -9.10
N ARG A 3 5.75 -5.29 -7.89
CA ARG A 3 4.65 -6.12 -7.35
C ARG A 3 3.37 -5.36 -7.00
N PHE A 4 3.49 -4.10 -6.60
CA PHE A 4 2.32 -3.26 -6.32
C PHE A 4 1.61 -2.94 -7.64
N ASN A 5 2.38 -2.52 -8.64
CA ASN A 5 1.89 -2.16 -9.97
C ASN A 5 1.27 -3.35 -10.70
N GLY A 6 1.92 -4.53 -10.70
CA GLY A 6 1.37 -5.71 -11.37
C GLY A 6 0.04 -6.16 -10.78
N ARG A 7 -0.10 -6.13 -9.44
CA ARG A 7 -1.36 -6.53 -8.79
C ARG A 7 -2.50 -5.53 -9.01
N ILE A 8 -2.23 -4.22 -9.03
CA ILE A 8 -3.29 -3.26 -9.37
C ILE A 8 -3.64 -3.35 -10.86
N GLU A 9 -2.67 -3.62 -11.74
CA GLU A 9 -2.92 -3.89 -13.15
C GLU A 9 -3.89 -5.06 -13.34
N ASP A 10 -3.69 -6.19 -12.63
CA ASP A 10 -4.63 -7.32 -12.67
C ASP A 10 -6.05 -6.92 -12.23
N VAL A 11 -6.18 -6.08 -11.18
CA VAL A 11 -7.48 -5.56 -10.71
C VAL A 11 -8.13 -4.66 -11.76
N LEU A 12 -7.34 -3.80 -12.40
CA LEU A 12 -7.83 -2.88 -13.42
C LEU A 12 -8.23 -3.60 -14.72
N GLN A 13 -7.51 -4.67 -15.09
CA GLN A 13 -7.83 -5.48 -16.28
C GLN A 13 -9.04 -6.40 -16.06
N SER A 14 -9.21 -6.93 -14.84
CA SER A 14 -10.31 -7.86 -14.51
C SER A 14 -11.65 -7.17 -14.19
N HIS A 15 -11.66 -5.85 -14.02
CA HIS A 15 -12.85 -5.12 -13.59
C HIS A 15 -13.26 -4.04 -14.60
N ARG A 16 -14.52 -4.07 -15.05
CA ARG A 16 -15.09 -3.00 -15.88
C ARG A 16 -15.73 -1.93 -15.01
N PHE A 17 -15.11 -0.76 -14.96
CA PHE A 17 -15.59 0.39 -14.21
C PHE A 17 -16.78 1.08 -14.89
N ARG A 18 -17.74 1.52 -14.08
CA ARG A 18 -18.94 2.22 -14.56
C ARG A 18 -18.76 3.74 -14.63
N SER A 19 -17.81 4.28 -13.89
CA SER A 19 -17.49 5.71 -13.83
C SER A 19 -16.04 5.95 -13.38
N GLY A 20 -15.57 7.19 -13.48
CA GLY A 20 -14.28 7.58 -12.91
C GLY A 20 -14.24 7.49 -11.38
N GLU A 21 -15.36 7.75 -10.72
CA GLU A 21 -15.50 7.62 -9.26
C GLU A 21 -15.35 6.15 -8.80
N ASP A 22 -15.94 5.20 -9.54
CA ASP A 22 -15.82 3.77 -9.27
C ASP A 22 -14.37 3.28 -9.39
N LEU A 23 -13.64 3.79 -10.39
CA LEU A 23 -12.20 3.57 -10.55
C LEU A 23 -11.41 4.13 -9.37
N GLU A 24 -11.67 5.39 -8.99
CA GLU A 24 -10.99 6.05 -7.88
C GLU A 24 -11.19 5.29 -6.57
N GLN A 25 -12.43 4.92 -6.24
CA GLN A 25 -12.75 4.16 -5.03
C GLN A 25 -12.05 2.80 -5.02
N THR A 26 -11.96 2.14 -6.16
CA THR A 26 -11.26 0.87 -6.29
C THR A 26 -9.76 1.02 -6.04
N ILE A 27 -9.13 2.06 -6.60
CA ILE A 27 -7.70 2.35 -6.38
C ILE A 27 -7.44 2.69 -4.91
N LEU A 28 -8.25 3.57 -4.31
CA LEU A 28 -8.12 3.96 -2.90
C LEU A 28 -8.27 2.75 -1.97
N ARG A 29 -9.26 1.88 -2.26
CA ARG A 29 -9.45 0.64 -1.52
C ARG A 29 -8.26 -0.28 -1.66
N TYR A 30 -7.73 -0.45 -2.88
CA TYR A 30 -6.56 -1.28 -3.11
C TYR A 30 -5.33 -0.79 -2.35
N VAL A 31 -5.02 0.52 -2.40
CA VAL A 31 -3.90 1.12 -1.65
C VAL A 31 -4.02 0.82 -0.16
N ARG A 32 -5.21 1.03 0.41
CA ARG A 32 -5.48 0.75 1.82
C ARG A 32 -5.26 -0.72 2.18
N LEU A 33 -5.78 -1.63 1.36
CA LEU A 33 -5.66 -3.07 1.57
C LEU A 33 -4.20 -3.53 1.45
N TYR A 34 -3.51 -3.11 0.39
CA TYR A 34 -2.13 -3.47 0.13
C TYR A 34 -1.21 -3.00 1.26
N ASN A 35 -1.35 -1.73 1.69
CA ASN A 35 -0.47 -1.15 2.69
C ASN A 35 -0.67 -1.71 4.10
N GLY A 36 -1.91 -2.07 4.47
CA GLY A 36 -2.26 -2.32 5.87
C GLY A 36 -2.95 -3.65 6.19
N GLN A 37 -3.43 -4.40 5.22
CA GLN A 37 -4.23 -5.61 5.49
C GLN A 37 -3.71 -6.85 4.77
N LEU A 38 -3.09 -6.71 3.59
CA LEU A 38 -2.60 -7.82 2.80
C LEU A 38 -1.12 -8.12 3.10
N PRO A 39 -0.82 -9.27 3.72
CA PRO A 39 0.56 -9.69 3.93
C PRO A 39 1.30 -9.90 2.61
N GLN A 40 2.56 -9.48 2.58
CA GLN A 40 3.44 -9.69 1.42
C GLN A 40 4.42 -10.80 1.75
N SER A 41 4.45 -11.85 0.93
CA SER A 41 5.39 -12.97 1.09
C SER A 41 6.85 -12.49 1.12
N VAL A 42 7.19 -11.52 0.25
CA VAL A 42 8.51 -10.88 0.19
C VAL A 42 8.88 -10.12 1.48
N LEU A 43 7.89 -9.71 2.28
CA LEU A 43 8.09 -9.06 3.58
C LEU A 43 8.00 -10.04 4.75
N LYS A 44 8.18 -11.34 4.50
CA LYS A 44 7.99 -12.43 5.48
C LYS A 44 6.56 -12.46 6.00
N SER A 45 5.58 -12.40 5.09
CA SER A 45 4.15 -12.38 5.41
C SER A 45 3.75 -11.24 6.35
N ARG A 46 4.35 -10.06 6.15
CA ARG A 46 3.97 -8.81 6.83
C ARG A 46 3.37 -7.83 5.85
N THR A 47 2.53 -6.93 6.34
CA THR A 47 2.06 -5.80 5.55
C THR A 47 3.20 -4.80 5.36
N PRO A 48 3.17 -3.97 4.29
CA PRO A 48 4.15 -2.90 4.10
C PRO A 48 4.28 -1.97 5.31
N ILE A 49 3.15 -1.56 5.92
CA ILE A 49 3.21 -0.67 7.09
C ILE A 49 3.83 -1.34 8.31
N ASP A 50 3.59 -2.64 8.53
CA ASP A 50 4.19 -3.36 9.66
C ASP A 50 5.70 -3.53 9.46
N ALA A 51 6.13 -3.82 8.23
CA ALA A 51 7.55 -3.89 7.90
C ALA A 51 8.25 -2.54 8.12
N LEU A 52 7.63 -1.43 7.70
CA LEU A 52 8.18 -0.08 7.92
C LEU A 52 8.23 0.28 9.41
N LYS A 53 7.16 0.01 10.17
CA LYS A 53 7.15 0.24 11.62
C LYS A 53 8.24 -0.54 12.33
N GLU A 54 8.48 -1.78 11.92
CA GLU A 54 9.51 -2.62 12.49
C GLU A 54 10.92 -2.12 12.14
N TRP A 55 11.16 -1.72 10.90
CA TRP A 55 12.42 -1.07 10.51
C TRP A 55 12.66 0.25 11.24
N HIS A 56 11.62 1.06 11.43
CA HIS A 56 11.72 2.29 12.21
C HIS A 56 12.09 2.02 13.67
N LYS A 57 11.63 0.91 14.28
CA LYS A 57 12.08 0.53 15.64
C LYS A 57 13.55 0.14 15.68
N GLN A 58 14.03 -0.56 14.66
CA GLN A 58 15.40 -1.06 14.60
C GLN A 58 16.41 0.01 14.25
N LYS A 59 16.04 0.95 13.37
CA LYS A 59 16.88 2.03 12.85
C LYS A 59 16.11 3.34 12.71
N PRO A 60 15.71 3.98 13.83
CA PRO A 60 14.92 5.20 13.80
C PRO A 60 15.63 6.36 13.08
N GLU A 61 16.96 6.38 13.08
CA GLU A 61 17.78 7.43 12.46
C GLU A 61 17.64 7.53 10.93
N LEU A 62 17.19 6.45 10.27
CA LEU A 62 16.94 6.44 8.83
C LEU A 62 15.61 7.09 8.44
N PHE A 63 14.75 7.40 9.42
CA PHE A 63 13.41 7.91 9.19
C PHE A 63 13.28 9.36 9.64
N ARG A 64 12.82 10.22 8.74
CA ARG A 64 12.47 11.61 9.08
C ARG A 64 11.13 11.71 9.83
N LYS A 65 10.22 10.77 9.58
CA LYS A 65 8.86 10.72 10.15
C LYS A 65 8.53 9.28 10.54
N ARG A 66 7.64 9.13 11.52
CA ARG A 66 7.12 7.81 11.91
C ARG A 66 6.33 7.19 10.74
N PRO A 67 6.42 5.87 10.51
CA PRO A 67 5.58 5.21 9.51
C PRO A 67 4.12 5.13 9.99
N TYR A 68 3.22 5.80 9.28
CA TYR A 68 1.77 5.67 9.44
C TYR A 68 1.10 5.58 8.06
N ASN A 69 0.00 4.86 7.96
CA ASN A 69 -0.73 4.71 6.69
C ASN A 69 -1.71 5.88 6.54
N HIS A 70 -1.23 7.01 6.02
CA HIS A 70 -2.05 8.18 5.72
C HIS A 70 -2.29 8.31 4.23
N THR A 71 -3.51 8.70 3.90
CA THR A 71 -3.92 9.09 2.56
C THR A 71 -3.56 10.55 2.31
N GLY A 72 -2.95 10.85 1.16
CA GLY A 72 -2.61 12.21 0.74
C GLY A 72 -1.11 12.51 0.81
N CYS A 73 -0.73 13.73 0.44
CA CYS A 73 0.63 14.21 0.55
C CYS A 73 0.99 14.49 2.01
N ASP A 74 2.21 14.11 2.40
CA ASP A 74 2.79 14.57 3.66
C ASP A 74 3.13 16.06 3.54
N ASN A 75 2.50 16.90 4.37
CA ASN A 75 2.88 18.31 4.55
C ASN A 75 4.30 18.45 5.12
#